data_AF-T0R3Z1-F1
#
_entry.id   AF-T0R3Z1-F1
#
_cell.length_a   1.000
_cell.length_b   1.000
_cell.length_c   1.000
_cell.angle_alpha   90.00
_cell.angle_beta   90.00
_cell.angle_gamma   90.00
#
_symmetry.space_group_name_H-M   'P 1'
#
loop_
_entity.id
_entity.type
_entity.pdbx_description
1 polymer ?
#
loop_
_entity_poly.entity_id
_entity_poly.type
_entity_poly.pdbx_seq_one_letter_code
_entity_poly.pdbx_strand_id
1 'polypeptide(L)' 'MIGEFIKFLKANHSISKVITDPSPDNPRAIRCYEKVGFNRVGEIKTPNGKAILMEYEV' A
#
# COMPACT_ATOMS: atom_id res chain seq x y z
N MET A 1 7.67 -8.16 7.91
CA MET A 1 6.21 -7.91 7.74
C MET A 1 6.02 -6.46 7.34
N ILE A 2 4.95 -6.10 6.61
CA ILE A 2 4.80 -4.76 6.01
C ILE A 2 4.86 -3.60 7.03
N GLY A 3 4.29 -3.76 8.23
CA GLY A 3 4.36 -2.74 9.28
C GLY A 3 5.79 -2.44 9.75
N GLU A 4 6.63 -3.47 9.92
CA GLU A 4 8.05 -3.29 10.27
C GLU A 4 8.85 -2.67 9.12
N PHE A 5 8.49 -2.97 7.87
CA PHE A 5 9.11 -2.33 6.71
C PHE A 5 8.78 -0.83 6.65
N ILE A 6 7.54 -0.42 6.94
CA ILE A 6 7.17 0.99 7.03
C ILE A 6 7.96 1.69 8.13
N LYS A 7 8.07 1.09 9.32
CA LYS A 7 8.89 1.64 10.41
C LYS A 7 10.34 1.82 9.99
N PHE A 8 10.91 0.82 9.31
CA PHE A 8 12.26 0.91 8.76
C PHE A 8 12.39 2.06 7.76
N LEU A 9 11.45 2.22 6.82
CA LEU A 9 11.49 3.31 5.86
C LEU A 9 11.42 4.68 6.55
N LYS A 10 10.52 4.85 7.52
CA LYS A 10 10.39 6.09 8.31
C LYS A 10 11.64 6.44 9.10
N ALA A 11 12.34 5.44 9.62
CA ALA A 11 13.55 5.65 10.42
C ALA A 11 14.79 5.98 9.57
N ASN A 12 14.84 5.51 8.32
CA ASN A 12 16.06 5.58 7.50
C ASN A 12 15.95 6.49 6.27
N HIS A 13 14.75 6.94 5.92
CA HIS A 13 14.50 7.75 4.73
C HIS A 13 13.50 8.87 5.01
N SER A 14 13.70 10.02 4.36
CA SER A 14 12.71 11.10 4.32
C SER A 14 11.67 10.80 3.24
N ILE A 15 10.66 10.02 3.59
CA ILE A 15 9.53 9.68 2.71
C ILE A 15 8.28 10.46 3.12
N SER A 16 7.49 10.92 2.15
CA SER A 16 6.20 11.58 2.39
C SER A 16 5.01 10.63 2.25
N LYS A 17 5.16 9.54 1.49
CA LYS A 17 4.08 8.61 1.17
C LYS A 17 4.63 7.24 0.76
N VAL A 18 3.87 6.18 1.06
CA VAL A 18 4.08 4.83 0.53
C VAL A 18 2.86 4.43 -0.29
N ILE A 19 3.08 3.87 -1.49
CA ILE A 19 2.04 3.47 -2.42
C ILE A 19 2.15 1.97 -2.69
N THR A 20 1.00 1.28 -2.79
CA THR A 20 0.90 -0.10 -3.26
C THR A 20 -0.32 -0.27 -4.16
N ASP A 21 -0.26 -1.25 -5.06
CA ASP A 21 -1.25 -1.51 -6.10
C ASP A 21 -1.71 -2.98 -6.09
N PRO A 22 -2.24 -3.51 -4.97
CA PRO A 22 -2.72 -4.89 -4.94
C PRO A 22 -3.80 -5.14 -5.99
N SER A 23 -3.79 -6.35 -6.55
CA SER A 23 -4.88 -6.83 -7.40
C SER A 23 -6.21 -6.80 -6.63
N PRO A 24 -7.33 -6.36 -7.26
CA PRO A 24 -8.65 -6.32 -6.62
C PRO A 24 -9.14 -7.69 -6.13
N ASP A 25 -8.65 -8.77 -6.75
CA ASP A 25 -8.98 -10.16 -6.41
C ASP A 25 -8.13 -10.74 -5.25
N ASN A 26 -7.24 -9.93 -4.64
CA ASN A 26 -6.41 -10.33 -3.51
C ASN A 26 -6.86 -9.66 -2.20
N PRO A 27 -8.02 -10.05 -1.63
CA PRO A 27 -8.56 -9.42 -0.42
C PRO A 27 -7.63 -9.58 0.78
N ARG A 28 -6.77 -10.61 0.79
CA ARG A 28 -5.79 -10.83 1.86
C ARG A 28 -4.72 -9.74 1.87
N ALA A 29 -4.17 -9.39 0.71
CA ALA A 29 -3.18 -8.31 0.61
C ALA A 29 -3.81 -6.97 0.99
N ILE A 30 -4.98 -6.68 0.42
CA ILE A 30 -5.72 -5.44 0.71
C ILE A 30 -5.98 -5.30 2.22
N ARG A 31 -6.49 -6.35 2.88
CA ARG A 31 -6.74 -6.32 4.33
C ARG A 31 -5.46 -6.17 5.15
N CYS A 32 -4.35 -6.76 4.70
CA CYS A 32 -3.03 -6.61 5.33
C CYS A 32 -2.56 -5.15 5.33
N TYR A 33 -2.72 -4.46 4.19
CA TYR A 33 -2.38 -3.04 4.05
C TYR A 33 -3.31 -2.15 4.89
N GLU A 34 -4.62 -2.39 4.85
CA GLU A 34 -5.59 -1.65 5.69
C GLU A 34 -5.25 -1.80 7.18
N LYS A 35 -4.83 -2.99 7.63
CA LYS A 35 -4.45 -3.24 9.03
C LYS A 35 -3.28 -2.39 9.50
N VAL A 36 -2.39 -1.96 8.60
CA VAL A 36 -1.22 -1.14 8.95
C VAL A 36 -1.41 0.33 8.60
N GLY A 37 -2.62 0.74 8.18
CA GLY A 37 -3.01 2.13 7.98
C GLY A 37 -3.01 2.62 6.53
N PHE A 38 -2.87 1.75 5.53
CA PHE A 38 -3.09 2.17 4.16
C PHE A 38 -4.57 2.44 3.90
N ASN A 39 -4.84 3.53 3.17
CA ASN A 39 -6.16 3.91 2.69
C ASN A 39 -6.33 3.52 1.23
N ARG A 40 -7.52 3.05 0.84
CA ARG A 40 -7.86 2.86 -0.57
C ARG A 40 -8.14 4.21 -1.22
N VAL A 41 -7.50 4.48 -2.35
CA VAL A 41 -7.70 5.71 -3.12
C VAL A 41 -8.64 5.46 -4.29
N GLY A 42 -8.47 4.33 -5.01
CA GLY A 42 -9.34 3.97 -6.13
C GLY A 42 -8.79 2.86 -7.01
N GLU A 43 -9.54 2.48 -8.03
CA GLU A 43 -9.07 1.57 -9.08
C GLU A 43 -8.20 2.31 -10.09
N ILE A 44 -7.05 1.72 -10.46
CA ILE A 44 -6.16 2.19 -11.52
C ILE A 44 -5.91 1.08 -12.54
N LYS A 45 -5.56 1.47 -13.77
CA LYS A 45 -5.05 0.54 -14.79
C LYS A 45 -3.53 0.52 -14.71
N THR A 46 -2.96 -0.67 -14.54
CA THR A 46 -1.52 -0.92 -14.62
C THR A 46 -1.26 -1.81 -15.85
N PRO A 47 0.02 -1.98 -16.28
CA PRO A 47 0.36 -2.93 -17.35
C PRO A 47 -0.10 -4.36 -17.06
N ASN A 48 -0.28 -4.72 -15.79
CA ASN A 48 -0.68 -6.05 -15.34
C ASN A 48 -2.21 -6.19 -15.15
N GLY A 49 -2.99 -5.16 -15.49
CA GLY A 49 -4.44 -5.15 -15.34
C GLY A 49 -4.93 -4.13 -14.32
N LYS A 50 -6.12 -4.36 -13.77
CA LYS A 50 -6.68 -3.47 -12.76
C LYS A 50 -5.95 -3.68 -11.43
N ALA A 51 -5.71 -2.59 -10.70
CA ALA A 51 -5.19 -2.61 -9.34
C ALA A 51 -5.98 -1.64 -8.45
N ILE A 52 -5.98 -1.88 -7.14
CA ILE A 52 -6.47 -0.92 -6.15
C ILE A 52 -5.28 -0.08 -5.71
N LEU A 53 -5.27 1.20 -6.05
CA LEU A 53 -4.30 2.15 -5.52
C LEU A 53 -4.57 2.34 -4.02
N MET A 54 -3.55 2.05 -3.20
CA MET A 54 -3.59 2.26 -1.77
C MET A 54 -2.40 3.09 -1.32
N GLU A 55 -2.64 4.01 -0.38
CA GLU A 55 -1.65 4.97 0.07
C GLU A 55 -1.54 4.99 1.60
N TYR A 56 -0.31 5.14 2.09
CA TYR A 56 0.00 5.40 3.49
C TYR A 56 0.75 6.73 3.58
N GLU A 57 0.17 7.70 4.30
CA GLU A 57 0.81 8.98 4.59
C GLU A 57 1.68 8.85 5.85
N VAL A 58 2.88 9.45 5.79
CA VAL A 58 3.94 9.25 6.79
C VAL A 58 3.90 10.26 7.92
#